data_AF-A0A0H4QM13-F1
#
_entry.id   AF-A0A0H4QM13-F1
#
_cell.length_a   1.000
_cell.length_b   1.000
_cell.length_c   1.000
_cell.angle_alpha   90.00
_cell.angle_beta   90.00
_cell.angle_gamma   90.00
#
_symmetry.space_group_name_H-M   'P 1'
#
loop_
_entity.id
_entity.type
_entity.pdbx_description
1 polymer ?
#
loop_
_entity_poly.entity_id
_entity_poly.type
_entity_poly.pdbx_seq_one_letter_code
_entity_poly.pdbx_strand_id
1 'polypeptide(L)' 'MISGIAENICYTDLVYGRVNKKLKLDSSNQEIEKMVIDILNNPHSKVVKTGKNFYVSDSDRRVRLTVNSFNYRLITADRI' A
#
# COMPACT_ATOMS: atom_id res chain seq x y z
N MET A 1 10.75 6.34 9.66
CA MET A 1 10.86 6.10 8.21
C MET A 1 10.61 4.62 7.97
N ILE A 2 9.61 4.27 7.15
CA ILE A 2 9.33 2.88 6.74
C ILE A 2 10.25 2.53 5.54
N SER A 3 11.52 2.99 5.60
CA SER A 3 12.41 3.15 4.44
C SER A 3 12.57 1.86 3.64
N GLY A 4 12.73 0.72 4.34
CA GLY A 4 12.88 -0.57 3.67
C GLY A 4 11.68 -1.03 2.82
N ILE A 5 10.45 -0.61 3.14
CA ILE A 5 9.28 -1.00 2.32
C ILE A 5 9.17 -0.10 1.08
N ALA A 6 9.30 1.22 1.26
CA ALA A 6 9.18 2.18 0.17
C ALA A 6 10.22 1.95 -0.94
N GLU A 7 11.46 1.65 -0.56
CA GLU A 7 12.58 1.40 -1.48
C GLU A 7 12.42 0.11 -2.30
N ASN A 8 11.66 -0.86 -1.81
CA ASN A 8 11.55 -2.19 -2.41
C ASN A 8 10.16 -2.50 -2.96
N ILE A 9 9.19 -1.58 -2.80
CA ILE A 9 7.81 -1.83 -3.18
C ILE A 9 7.72 -2.19 -4.67
N CYS A 10 6.98 -3.26 -4.96
CA CYS A 10 6.74 -3.68 -6.34
C CYS A 10 5.26 -4.02 -6.58
N TYR A 11 4.87 -4.03 -7.84
CA TYR A 11 3.48 -4.13 -8.27
C TYR A 11 3.32 -5.23 -9.34
N THR A 12 2.08 -5.66 -9.53
CA THR A 12 1.67 -6.46 -10.70
C THR A 12 0.36 -5.91 -11.23
N ASP A 13 0.04 -6.18 -12.50
CA ASP A 13 -1.17 -5.64 -13.13
C ASP A 13 -2.46 -5.95 -12.34
N LEU A 14 -2.51 -7.14 -11.72
CA LEU A 14 -3.64 -7.56 -10.88
C LEU A 14 -3.86 -6.69 -9.65
N VAL A 15 -2.81 -6.03 -9.14
CA VAL A 15 -2.88 -5.22 -7.92
C VAL A 15 -3.60 -3.91 -8.19
N TYR A 16 -3.36 -3.26 -9.33
CA TYR A 16 -4.03 -2.00 -9.67
C TYR A 16 -5.55 -2.18 -9.73
N GLY A 17 -6.01 -3.24 -10.40
CA GLY A 17 -7.43 -3.58 -10.45
C GLY A 17 -8.04 -3.87 -9.06
N ARG A 18 -7.27 -4.52 -8.16
CA ARG A 18 -7.72 -4.75 -6.77
C ARG A 18 -7.83 -3.46 -5.99
N VAL A 19 -6.84 -2.57 -6.10
CA VAL A 19 -6.85 -1.27 -5.39
C VAL A 19 -8.05 -0.45 -5.82
N ASN A 20 -8.26 -0.26 -7.13
CA ASN A 20 -9.42 0.48 -7.65
C ASN A 20 -10.74 -0.13 -7.15
N LYS A 21 -10.91 -1.45 -7.28
CA LYS A 21 -12.12 -2.15 -6.81
C LYS A 21 -12.36 -1.98 -5.31
N LYS A 22 -11.32 -2.12 -4.48
CA LYS A 22 -11.44 -2.08 -3.01
C LYS A 22 -11.65 -0.67 -2.47
N LEU A 23 -11.00 0.32 -3.07
CA LEU A 23 -11.13 1.72 -2.65
C LEU A 23 -12.27 2.46 -3.34
N LYS A 24 -12.92 1.82 -4.34
CA LYS A 24 -13.94 2.41 -5.22
C LYS A 24 -13.39 3.64 -5.95
N LEU A 25 -12.23 3.48 -6.57
CA LEU A 25 -11.53 4.49 -7.36
C LEU A 25 -11.52 4.09 -8.84
N ASP A 26 -11.25 5.08 -9.69
CA ASP A 26 -10.93 4.91 -11.11
C ASP A 26 -9.59 5.58 -11.41
N SER A 27 -8.55 5.11 -10.71
CA SER A 27 -7.20 5.67 -10.78
C SER A 27 -6.34 4.91 -11.77
N SER A 28 -5.47 5.65 -12.46
CA SER A 28 -4.38 5.09 -13.26
C SER A 28 -3.34 4.37 -12.38
N ASN A 29 -2.52 3.52 -13.00
CA ASN A 29 -1.42 2.84 -12.30
C ASN A 29 -0.47 3.84 -11.61
N GLN A 30 -0.16 4.96 -12.28
CA GLN A 30 0.72 6.01 -11.75
C GLN A 30 0.13 6.71 -10.52
N GLU A 31 -1.19 6.98 -10.51
CA GLU A 31 -1.86 7.57 -9.35
C GLU A 31 -1.88 6.60 -8.16
N ILE A 32 -2.06 5.31 -8.42
CA ILE A 32 -1.99 4.27 -7.40
C ILE A 32 -0.58 4.19 -6.81
N GLU A 33 0.46 4.15 -7.64
CA GLU A 33 1.86 4.13 -7.19
C GLU A 33 2.19 5.37 -6.36
N LYS A 34 1.78 6.55 -6.82
CA LYS A 34 1.96 7.80 -6.08
C LYS A 34 1.29 7.75 -4.71
N MET A 35 0.03 7.32 -4.64
CA MET A 35 -0.69 7.16 -3.38
C MET A 35 0.03 6.19 -2.43
N VAL A 36 0.54 5.08 -2.95
CA VAL A 36 1.26 4.07 -2.17
C VAL A 36 2.55 4.65 -1.60
N ILE A 37 3.35 5.32 -2.43
CA ILE A 37 4.59 5.98 -2.00
C ILE A 37 4.31 7.07 -0.96
N ASP A 38 3.28 7.89 -1.16
CA ASP A 38 2.87 8.90 -0.19
C ASP A 38 2.54 8.27 1.17
N ILE A 39 1.76 7.17 1.20
CA ILE A 39 1.41 6.44 2.42
C ILE A 39 2.66 5.85 3.09
N LEU A 40 3.57 5.27 2.32
CA LEU A 40 4.80 4.65 2.86
C LEU A 40 5.79 5.70 3.39
N ASN A 41 5.79 6.90 2.82
CA ASN A 41 6.64 8.02 3.25
C ASN A 41 6.00 8.87 4.36
N ASN A 42 4.69 8.74 4.60
CA ASN A 42 4.01 9.46 5.68
C ASN A 42 4.57 9.03 7.06
N PRO A 43 5.18 9.94 7.84
CA PRO A 43 5.73 9.61 9.16
C PRO A 43 4.67 9.21 10.18
N HIS A 44 3.40 9.51 9.94
CA HIS A 44 2.27 9.14 10.79
C HIS A 44 1.65 7.78 10.43
N SER A 45 2.06 7.17 9.30
CA SER A 45 1.62 5.83 8.94
C SER A 45 2.06 4.80 9.98
N LYS A 46 1.12 3.94 10.37
CA LYS A 46 1.38 2.85 11.32
C LYS A 46 1.68 1.57 10.56
N VAL A 47 2.75 0.88 10.93
CA VAL A 47 3.13 -0.42 10.33
C VAL A 47 2.97 -1.52 11.35
N VAL A 48 2.25 -2.57 10.96
CA VAL A 48 2.15 -3.81 11.73
C VAL A 48 2.53 -4.97 10.83
N LYS A 49 3.48 -5.81 11.27
CA LYS A 49 3.78 -7.07 10.59
C LYS A 49 2.98 -8.20 11.23
N THR A 50 2.23 -8.95 10.44
CA THR A 50 1.55 -10.17 10.89
C THR A 50 1.75 -11.28 9.86
N GLY A 51 2.41 -12.35 10.29
CA GLY A 51 2.79 -13.44 9.39
C GLY A 51 3.61 -12.95 8.20
N LYS A 52 3.11 -13.20 6.98
CA LYS A 52 3.77 -12.89 5.71
C LYS A 52 3.48 -11.47 5.18
N ASN A 53 2.79 -10.62 5.95
CA ASN A 53 2.33 -9.33 5.46
C ASN A 53 2.72 -8.19 6.41
N PHE A 54 3.07 -7.05 5.82
CA PHE A 54 3.03 -5.74 6.43
C PHE A 54 1.67 -5.10 6.17
N TYR A 55 1.07 -4.53 7.21
CA TYR A 55 -0.14 -3.72 7.16
C TYR A 55 0.26 -2.28 7.46
N VAL A 56 0.17 -1.41 6.47
CA VAL A 56 0.53 0.01 6.59
C VAL A 56 -0.75 0.83 6.56
N SER A 57 -1.10 1.47 7.68
CA SER A 57 -2.34 2.23 7.82
C SER A 57 -2.04 3.73 7.85
N ASP A 58 -2.65 4.46 6.93
CA ASP A 58 -2.68 5.91 6.89
C ASP A 58 -4.08 6.36 7.32
N SER A 59 -4.16 7.00 8.49
CA SER A 59 -5.43 7.41 9.09
C SER A 59 -6.00 8.66 8.42
N ASP A 60 -5.16 9.52 7.87
CA ASP A 60 -5.58 10.75 7.19
C ASP A 60 -6.30 10.39 5.88
N ARG A 61 -5.78 9.39 5.17
CA ARG A 61 -6.38 8.86 3.94
C ARG A 61 -7.46 7.81 4.19
N ARG A 62 -7.57 7.29 5.42
CA ARG A 62 -8.43 6.14 5.77
C ARG A 62 -8.17 4.93 4.88
N VAL A 63 -6.89 4.67 4.60
CA VAL A 63 -6.44 3.56 3.76
C VAL A 63 -5.45 2.68 4.52
N ARG A 64 -5.57 1.38 4.34
CA ARG A 64 -4.59 0.39 4.77
C ARG A 64 -4.05 -0.37 3.57
N LEU A 65 -2.74 -0.29 3.36
CA LEU A 65 -2.01 -1.12 2.41
C LEU A 65 -1.68 -2.47 3.06
N THR A 66 -1.79 -3.54 2.29
CA THR A 66 -1.23 -4.85 2.64
C THR A 66 -0.09 -5.16 1.69
N VAL A 67 1.11 -5.29 2.22
CA VAL A 67 2.34 -5.53 1.46
C VAL A 67 2.94 -6.86 1.89
N ASN A 68 3.37 -7.69 0.95
CA ASN A 68 4.05 -8.94 1.28
C ASN A 68 5.40 -8.65 1.94
N SER A 69 5.72 -9.34 3.04
CA SER A 69 6.94 -9.05 3.81
C SER A 69 8.21 -9.69 3.27
N PHE A 70 8.10 -10.58 2.28
CA PHE A 70 9.25 -11.27 1.69
C PHE A 70 9.74 -10.55 0.43
N ASN A 71 8.83 -10.15 -0.45
CA ASN A 71 9.18 -9.53 -1.74
C ASN A 71 8.65 -8.11 -1.91
N TYR A 72 8.09 -7.51 -0.86
CA TYR A 72 7.57 -6.14 -0.87
C TYR A 72 6.52 -5.87 -1.96
N ARG A 73 5.85 -6.92 -2.46
CA ARG A 73 4.76 -6.74 -3.41
C ARG A 73 3.53 -6.17 -2.72
N LEU A 74 2.96 -5.08 -3.24
CA LEU A 74 1.63 -4.64 -2.81
C LEU A 74 0.60 -5.73 -3.13
N ILE A 75 -0.18 -6.15 -2.13
CA ILE A 75 -1.19 -7.22 -2.30
C ILE A 75 -2.57 -6.62 -2.58
N THR A 76 -2.94 -5.60 -1.78
CA THR A 76 -4.22 -4.89 -1.85
C THR A 76 -4.14 -3.60 -1.02
N ALA A 77 -5.15 -2.74 -1.20
CA ALA A 77 -5.47 -1.65 -0.28
C ALA A 77 -6.93 -1.80 0.18
N ASP A 78 -7.25 -1.42 1.41
CA ASP A 78 -8.61 -1.42 1.95
C ASP A 78 -8.91 -0.09 2.66
N ARG A 79 -10.19 0.31 2.70
CA ARG A 79 -10.65 1.46 3.48
C ARG A 79 -10.78 1.08 4.96
N ILE A 80 -10.39 1.97 5.88
CA ILE A 80 -10.48 1.79 7.34
C ILE A 80 -11.35 2.84 8.03
#